data_AF-A0A837I9U0-F1
#
_entry.id   AF-A0A837I9U0-F1
#
_cell.length_a   1.000
_cell.length_b   1.000
_cell.length_c   1.000
_cell.angle_alpha   90.00
_cell.angle_beta   90.00
_cell.angle_gamma   90.00
#
_symmetry.space_group_name_H-M   'P 1'
#
loop_
_entity.id
_entity.type
_entity.pdbx_description
1 polymer ?
#
loop_
_entity_poly.entity_id
_entity_poly.type
_entity_poly.pdbx_seq_one_letter_code
_entity_poly.pdbx_strand_id
1 'polypeptide(L)' 'MKPAIVKHAKAQAVIEELSLTALVERSLMKYLPKVTMIKRG' A
#
# COMPACT_ATOMS: atom_id res chain seq x y z
N MET A 1 15.76 -0.40 5.61
CA MET A 1 14.74 -1.20 4.88
C MET A 1 14.84 -2.65 5.36
N LYS A 2 13.74 -3.33 5.71
CA LYS A 2 13.77 -4.74 6.16
C LYS A 2 13.58 -5.67 4.95
N PRO A 3 14.58 -6.46 4.51
CA PRO A 3 14.49 -7.24 3.27
C PRO A 3 13.33 -8.24 3.25
N ALA A 4 13.02 -8.84 4.40
CA ALA A 4 11.88 -9.75 4.55
C ALA A 4 10.56 -9.07 4.16
N ILE A 5 10.32 -7.82 4.62
CA ILE A 5 9.10 -7.07 4.31
C ILE A 5 8.97 -6.84 2.81
N VAL A 6 10.07 -6.51 2.13
CA VAL A 6 10.05 -6.27 0.68
C VAL A 6 9.79 -7.55 -0.10
N LYS A 7 10.33 -8.69 0.34
CA LYS A 7 10.04 -10.00 -0.27
C LYS A 7 8.55 -10.35 -0.16
N HIS A 8 7.96 -10.17 1.03
CA HIS A 8 6.54 -10.41 1.24
C HIS A 8 5.66 -9.46 0.43
N ALA A 9 5.97 -8.17 0.40
CA ALA A 9 5.20 -7.19 -0.38
C ALA A 9 5.25 -7.47 -1.89
N LYS A 10 6.40 -7.91 -2.42
CA LYS A 10 6.51 -8.34 -3.82
C LYS A 10 5.67 -9.57 -4.13
N ALA A 11 5.70 -10.59 -3.26
CA ALA A 11 4.87 -11.79 -3.44
C ALA A 11 3.37 -11.43 -3.42
N GLN A 12 2.97 -10.57 -2.48
CA GLN A 12 1.58 -10.09 -2.38
C GLN A 12 1.15 -9.32 -3.64
N ALA A 13 2.01 -8.45 -4.16
CA ALA A 13 1.71 -7.68 -5.38
C ALA A 13 1.44 -8.61 -6.58
N VAL A 14 2.20 -9.70 -6.72
CA VAL A 14 1.98 -10.70 -7.78
C VAL A 14 0.66 -11.44 -7.61
N ILE A 15 0.35 -11.91 -6.40
CA ILE A 15 -0.91 -12.63 -6.10
C ILE A 15 -2.13 -11.77 -6.38
N GLU A 16 -2.03 -10.47 -6.10
CA GLU A 16 -3.12 -9.51 -6.28
C GLU A 16 -3.14 -8.85 -7.67
N GLU A 17 -2.24 -9.25 -8.58
CA GLU A 17 -2.08 -8.66 -9.92
C GLU A 17 -1.89 -7.13 -9.89
N LEU A 18 -1.21 -6.63 -8.85
CA LEU A 18 -0.88 -5.22 -8.65
C LEU A 18 0.62 -4.96 -8.86
N SER A 19 0.96 -3.71 -9.17
CA SER A 19 2.34 -3.24 -9.00
C SER A 19 2.67 -3.11 -7.51
N LEU A 20 3.96 -3.22 -7.15
CA LEU A 20 4.39 -2.99 -5.77
C LEU A 20 4.02 -1.59 -5.27
N THR A 21 4.07 -0.59 -6.15
CA THR A 21 3.64 0.80 -5.85
C THR A 21 2.16 0.86 -5.49
N ALA A 22 1.29 0.26 -6.32
CA ALA A 22 -0.14 0.25 -6.09
C ALA A 22 -0.51 -0.47 -4.78
N LEU A 23 0.18 -1.57 -4.47
CA LEU A 23 0.01 -2.29 -3.19
C LEU A 23 0.35 -1.39 -1.99
N VAL A 24 1.45 -0.63 -2.06
CA VAL A 24 1.88 0.29 -1.00
C VAL A 24 0.88 1.43 -0.85
N GLU A 25 0.47 2.08 -1.94
CA GLU A 25 -0.52 3.16 -1.92
C GLU A 25 -1.84 2.72 -1.29
N ARG A 26 -2.36 1.57 -1.70
CA ARG A 26 -3.59 1.00 -1.13
C ARG A 26 -3.45 0.72 0.37
N SER A 27 -2.30 0.18 0.78
CA SER A 27 -2.01 -0.10 2.19
C SER A 27 -1.92 1.18 3.02
N LEU A 28 -1.30 2.23 2.47
CA LEU A 28 -1.24 3.55 3.09
C LEU A 28 -2.64 4.16 3.21
N MET A 29 -3.44 4.15 2.14
CA MET A 29 -4.83 4.63 2.19
C MET A 29 -5.67 3.90 3.24
N LYS A 30 -5.47 2.59 3.41
CA LYS A 30 -6.15 1.80 4.46
C LYS A 30 -5.69 2.17 5.87
N TYR A 31 -4.42 2.52 6.03
CA TYR A 31 -3.85 2.93 7.32
C TYR A 31 -4.25 4.36 7.70
N LEU A 32 -4.51 5.22 6.72
CA LEU A 32 -4.94 6.59 6.98
C LEU A 32 -6.35 6.63 7.61
N PRO A 33 -6.59 7.51 8.59
CA PRO A 33 -7.91 7.74 9.14
C PRO A 33 -8.89 8.20 8.04
N LYS A 34 -10.14 7.71 8.06
CA LYS A 34 -11.19 8.16 7.11
C LYS A 34 -11.40 9.69 7.10
N VAL A 35 -11.09 10.35 8.21
CA VAL A 35 -11.21 11.81 8.41
C VAL A 35 -10.02 12.60 7.87
N THR A 36 -8.94 11.94 7.44
CA THR A 36 -7.85 12.57 6.68
C THR A 36 -8.13 12.55 5.17
N MET A 37 -9.41 12.53 4.77
CA MET A 37 -9.79 13.02 3.44
C MET A 37 -9.59 14.53 3.46
N ILE A 38 -8.50 15.02 2.84
CA ILE A 38 -8.33 16.44 2.56
C ILE A 38 -9.51 16.85 1.65
N LYS A 39 -10.55 17.45 2.24
CA LYS A 39 -11.55 18.20 1.47
C LYS A 39 -10.78 19.34 0.79
N ARG A 40 -10.61 19.28 -0.53
CA ARG A 40 -10.35 20.50 -1.29
C ARG A 40 -11.57 21.40 -1.07
N GLY A 41 -11.32 22.58 -0.51
CA GLY A 41 -12.27 23.68 -0.52
C GLY A 41 -12.53 24.18 -1.93
#